data_AF-A0A955ESI7-F1
#
_entry.id   AF-A0A955ESI7-F1
#
_cell.length_a   1.000
_cell.length_b   1.000
_cell.length_c   1.000
_cell.angle_alpha   90.00
_cell.angle_beta   90.00
_cell.angle_gamma   90.00
#
_symmetry.space_group_name_H-M   'P 1'
#
loop_
_entity.id
_entity.type
_entity.pdbx_description
1 polymer ?
#
loop_
_entity_poly.entity_id
_entity_poly.type
_entity_poly.pdbx_seq_one_letter_code
_entity_poly.pdbx_strand_id
1 'polypeptide(L)'
;MVRHDPARPGRERGQHLLRGPVLGIDPGTRHLGWAVVEADGPRLIARGFGVLSARANLPVPKRLMLLAEGLRRVVAEHRPAAGALEEAFYGRDARAAQRIGEARGAIHLVLAEAGVPVTGYANNVVKKAVTANGRASKAQVMAMVQRILALPDPVTASDAADALALAICHLQQGRVVAQRGVEHLGPSGMSPPGVSPRIAEALAREAARSAGVGKPRPGQGGGPGRTQPRPGPRSG
;
A
#
# COMPACT_ATOMS: atom_id res chain seq x y z
N MET A 1 -6.63 9.29 37.52
CA MET A 1 -5.20 9.12 37.19
C MET A 1 -5.02 7.73 36.59
N VAL A 2 -5.27 7.57 35.30
CA VAL A 2 -5.16 6.29 34.58
C VAL A 2 -3.97 6.43 33.63
N ARG A 3 -2.94 5.62 33.84
CA ARG A 3 -1.72 5.65 33.04
C ARG A 3 -1.99 5.02 31.68
N HIS A 4 -1.64 5.75 30.62
CA HIS A 4 -1.64 5.29 29.24
C HIS A 4 -0.42 4.37 29.04
N ASP A 5 -0.66 3.12 28.65
CA ASP A 5 0.39 2.16 28.30
C ASP A 5 0.71 2.28 26.80
N PRO A 6 1.94 2.69 26.39
CA PRO A 6 2.29 2.84 24.99
C PRO A 6 2.52 1.46 24.36
N ALA A 7 1.66 1.11 23.41
CA ALA A 7 1.72 -0.14 22.67
C ALA A 7 3.11 -0.40 22.05
N ARG A 8 3.60 -1.63 22.23
CA ARG A 8 4.91 -2.12 21.75
C ARG A 8 4.96 -2.18 20.20
N PRO A 9 6.01 -1.66 19.54
CA PRO A 9 6.13 -1.54 18.07
C PRO A 9 6.43 -2.86 17.31
N GLY A 10 6.16 -4.02 17.93
CA GLY A 10 6.43 -5.34 17.34
C GLY A 10 5.23 -6.03 16.70
N ARG A 11 4.00 -5.67 17.10
CA ARG A 11 2.79 -6.44 16.74
C ARG A 11 2.14 -6.05 15.41
N GLU A 12 2.45 -4.88 14.85
CA GLU A 12 1.73 -4.35 13.67
C GLU A 12 2.20 -4.97 12.35
N ARG A 13 3.47 -5.39 12.25
CA ARG A 13 4.06 -5.92 11.00
C ARG A 13 3.40 -7.21 10.48
N GLY A 14 2.79 -8.02 11.37
CA GLY A 14 2.08 -9.25 10.99
C GLY A 14 0.59 -9.08 10.72
N GLN A 15 -0.03 -7.99 11.21
CA GLN A 15 -1.49 -7.84 11.21
C GLN A 15 -2.04 -7.19 9.94
N HIS A 16 -1.22 -6.42 9.21
CA HIS A 16 -1.60 -5.82 7.92
C HIS A 16 -1.66 -6.84 6.77
N LEU A 17 -0.94 -7.96 6.87
CA LEU A 17 -0.84 -8.97 5.81
C LEU A 17 -2.10 -9.87 5.66
N LEU A 18 -3.06 -9.77 6.58
CA LEU A 18 -4.23 -10.67 6.64
C LEU A 18 -5.58 -9.98 6.74
N ARG A 19 -5.62 -8.64 6.78
CA ARG A 19 -6.88 -7.89 6.94
C ARG A 19 -7.21 -7.16 5.65
N GLY A 20 -8.05 -7.77 4.83
CA GLY A 20 -8.68 -7.16 3.65
C GLY A 20 -8.07 -7.55 2.29
N PRO A 21 -8.60 -6.99 1.19
CA PRO A 21 -8.16 -7.33 -0.16
C PRO A 21 -6.71 -6.91 -0.42
N VAL A 22 -5.96 -7.73 -1.15
CA VAL A 22 -4.58 -7.47 -1.54
C VAL A 22 -4.52 -7.22 -3.04
N LEU A 23 -3.88 -6.13 -3.43
CA LEU A 23 -3.63 -5.77 -4.82
C LEU A 23 -2.23 -6.24 -5.25
N GLY A 24 -2.16 -7.31 -6.05
CA GLY A 24 -0.97 -7.72 -6.76
C GLY A 24 -0.78 -6.92 -8.04
N ILE A 25 0.45 -6.49 -8.33
CA ILE A 25 0.78 -5.66 -9.50
C ILE A 25 2.04 -6.20 -10.17
N ASP A 26 1.94 -6.44 -11.48
CA ASP A 26 3.08 -6.74 -12.36
C ASP A 26 3.43 -5.48 -13.17
N PRO A 27 4.57 -4.80 -12.88
CA PRO A 27 4.86 -3.48 -13.40
C PRO A 27 5.37 -3.50 -14.85
N GLY A 28 4.78 -2.66 -15.70
CA GLY A 28 5.31 -2.37 -17.03
C GLY A 28 4.95 -0.99 -17.54
N THR A 29 5.72 -0.49 -18.52
CA THR A 29 5.52 0.84 -19.12
C THR A 29 4.51 0.85 -20.28
N ARG A 30 3.95 -0.31 -20.62
CA ARG A 30 2.95 -0.50 -21.69
C ARG A 30 1.78 -1.34 -21.20
N HIS A 31 2.09 -2.45 -20.55
CA HIS A 31 1.12 -3.33 -19.92
C HIS A 31 1.43 -3.35 -18.43
N LEU A 32 0.38 -3.22 -17.61
CA LEU A 32 0.46 -3.33 -16.17
C LEU A 32 -0.60 -4.35 -15.75
N GLY A 33 -0.13 -5.52 -15.30
CA GLY A 33 -0.99 -6.54 -14.74
C GLY A 33 -1.45 -6.14 -13.35
N TRP A 34 -2.73 -6.33 -13.06
CA TRP A 34 -3.28 -6.09 -11.72
C TRP A 34 -4.24 -7.20 -11.33
N ALA A 35 -4.29 -7.48 -10.03
CA ALA A 35 -5.22 -8.44 -9.46
C ALA A 35 -5.53 -8.11 -8.01
N VAL A 36 -6.80 -8.19 -7.63
CA VAL A 36 -7.26 -8.07 -6.26
C VAL A 36 -7.70 -9.43 -5.77
N VAL A 37 -7.04 -9.93 -4.73
CA VAL A 37 -7.34 -11.22 -4.10
C VAL A 37 -7.60 -11.00 -2.61
N GLU A 38 -8.59 -11.68 -2.08
CA GLU A 38 -8.97 -11.61 -0.67
C GLU A 38 -8.99 -13.01 -0.06
N ALA A 39 -8.65 -13.10 1.22
CA ALA A 39 -8.81 -14.34 1.98
C ALA A 39 -10.23 -14.43 2.55
N ASP A 40 -10.92 -15.55 2.26
CA ASP A 40 -12.18 -15.92 2.89
C ASP A 40 -11.97 -17.21 3.69
N GLY A 41 -11.70 -17.04 4.98
CA GLY A 41 -11.21 -18.11 5.86
C GLY A 41 -9.97 -18.80 5.26
N PRO A 42 -10.01 -20.12 4.99
CA PRO A 42 -8.90 -20.83 4.36
C PRO A 42 -8.79 -20.58 2.85
N ARG A 43 -9.86 -20.15 2.19
CA ARG A 43 -9.92 -19.96 0.73
C ARG A 43 -9.37 -18.60 0.33
N LEU A 44 -9.00 -18.48 -0.94
CA LEU A 44 -8.62 -17.23 -1.58
C LEU A 44 -9.59 -16.98 -2.74
N ILE A 45 -10.05 -15.73 -2.87
CA ILE A 45 -11.04 -15.33 -3.87
C ILE A 45 -10.48 -14.16 -4.68
N ALA A 46 -10.50 -14.27 -6.01
CA ALA A 46 -10.23 -13.13 -6.87
C ALA A 46 -11.46 -12.21 -6.91
N ARG A 47 -11.27 -10.94 -6.52
CA ARG A 47 -12.31 -9.89 -6.57
C ARG A 47 -12.32 -9.16 -7.91
N GLY A 48 -11.20 -9.19 -8.63
CA GLY A 48 -11.04 -8.60 -9.96
C GLY A 48 -9.58 -8.74 -10.41
N PHE A 49 -9.35 -8.84 -11.71
CA PHE A 49 -8.00 -8.84 -12.28
C PHE A 49 -8.04 -8.43 -13.75
N GLY A 50 -6.91 -7.97 -14.27
CA GLY A 50 -6.80 -7.59 -15.67
C GLY A 50 -5.46 -6.98 -16.02
N VAL A 51 -5.42 -6.36 -17.20
CA VAL A 51 -4.23 -5.67 -17.71
C VAL A 51 -4.61 -4.26 -18.13
N LEU A 52 -4.00 -3.26 -17.52
CA LEU A 52 -4.06 -1.88 -18.01
C LEU A 52 -3.05 -1.71 -19.13
N SER A 53 -3.49 -1.18 -20.27
CA SER A 53 -2.66 -1.06 -21.47
C SER A 53 -2.60 0.38 -21.99
N ALA A 54 -1.40 0.81 -22.37
CA ALA A 54 -1.14 2.08 -23.05
C ALA A 54 -0.56 1.84 -24.44
N ARG A 55 -0.99 2.64 -25.43
CA ARG A 55 -0.53 2.50 -26.82
C ARG A 55 0.98 2.69 -26.92
N ALA A 56 1.65 1.81 -27.67
CA ALA A 56 3.11 1.76 -27.75
C ALA A 56 3.74 3.01 -28.40
N ASN A 57 3.00 3.70 -29.28
CA ASN A 57 3.45 4.90 -29.98
C ASN A 57 3.44 6.18 -29.12
N LEU A 58 2.87 6.14 -27.92
CA LEU A 58 2.90 7.27 -27.00
C LEU A 58 4.26 7.39 -26.30
N PRO A 59 4.76 8.60 -26.02
CA PRO A 59 5.94 8.78 -25.17
C PRO A 59 5.76 8.14 -23.79
N VAL A 60 6.87 7.67 -23.18
CA VAL A 60 6.86 6.98 -21.87
C VAL A 60 6.07 7.75 -20.81
N PRO A 61 6.27 9.08 -20.59
CA PRO A 61 5.54 9.81 -19.55
C PRO A 61 4.03 9.75 -19.75
N LYS A 62 3.55 9.82 -21.01
CA LYS A 62 2.12 9.75 -21.31
C LYS A 62 1.55 8.36 -21.06
N ARG A 63 2.31 7.30 -21.37
CA ARG A 63 1.92 5.92 -21.04
C ARG A 63 1.79 5.73 -19.54
N LEU A 64 2.79 6.18 -18.76
CA LEU A 64 2.77 6.09 -17.30
C LEU A 64 1.60 6.86 -16.69
N MET A 65 1.29 8.05 -17.21
CA MET A 65 0.12 8.83 -16.79
C MET A 65 -1.18 8.02 -16.97
N LEU A 66 -1.39 7.40 -18.14
CA LEU A 66 -2.58 6.59 -18.43
C LEU A 66 -2.67 5.33 -17.55
N LEU A 67 -1.55 4.64 -17.34
CA LEU A 67 -1.49 3.46 -16.47
C LEU A 67 -1.78 3.85 -15.01
N ALA A 68 -1.22 4.97 -14.54
CA ALA A 68 -1.47 5.49 -13.19
C ALA A 68 -2.94 5.90 -13.00
N GLU A 69 -3.56 6.52 -14.00
CA GLU A 69 -5.00 6.86 -13.97
C GLU A 69 -5.88 5.60 -13.89
N GLY A 70 -5.56 4.58 -14.69
CA GLY A 70 -6.23 3.29 -14.60
C GLY A 70 -6.05 2.61 -13.25
N LEU A 71 -4.84 2.64 -12.70
CA LEU A 71 -4.55 2.05 -11.40
C LEU A 71 -5.27 2.79 -10.26
N ARG A 72 -5.39 4.12 -10.33
CA ARG A 72 -6.20 4.90 -9.36
C ARG A 72 -7.66 4.44 -9.35
N ARG A 73 -8.24 4.14 -10.52
CA ARG A 73 -9.60 3.59 -10.60
C ARG A 73 -9.70 2.22 -9.92
N VAL A 74 -8.76 1.31 -10.22
CA VAL A 74 -8.69 -0.01 -9.57
C VAL A 74 -8.59 0.12 -8.04
N VAL A 75 -7.73 1.01 -7.55
CA VAL A 75 -7.56 1.24 -6.11
C VAL A 75 -8.82 1.84 -5.47
N ALA A 76 -9.46 2.81 -6.14
CA ALA A 76 -10.69 3.44 -5.65
C ALA A 76 -11.87 2.45 -5.59
N GLU A 77 -11.98 1.57 -6.59
CA GLU A 77 -13.01 0.54 -6.69
C GLU A 77 -12.85 -0.55 -5.63
N HIS A 78 -11.64 -1.10 -5.51
CA HIS A 78 -11.42 -2.29 -4.69
C HIS A 78 -10.92 -2.01 -3.27
N ARG A 79 -10.45 -0.79 -2.99
CA ARG A 79 -9.93 -0.35 -1.67
C ARG A 79 -9.00 -1.39 -1.02
N PRO A 80 -7.91 -1.78 -1.70
CA PRO A 80 -7.01 -2.80 -1.18
C PRO A 80 -6.36 -2.35 0.13
N ALA A 81 -6.22 -3.28 1.06
CA ALA A 81 -5.55 -3.05 2.34
C ALA A 81 -4.02 -3.14 2.23
N ALA A 82 -3.51 -3.79 1.19
CA ALA A 82 -2.08 -3.90 0.89
C ALA A 82 -1.82 -4.09 -0.60
N GLY A 83 -0.62 -3.70 -1.03
CA GLY A 83 -0.09 -3.92 -2.38
C GLY A 83 1.07 -4.90 -2.38
N ALA A 84 1.15 -5.75 -3.41
CA ALA A 84 2.22 -6.70 -3.64
C ALA A 84 2.85 -6.48 -5.02
N LEU A 85 4.17 -6.33 -5.06
CA LEU A 85 4.96 -6.17 -6.29
C LEU A 85 6.05 -7.24 -6.34
N GLU A 86 6.48 -7.62 -7.55
CA GLU A 86 7.73 -8.36 -7.67
C GLU A 86 8.90 -7.45 -7.23
N GLU A 87 9.94 -7.99 -6.60
CA GLU A 87 11.19 -7.27 -6.40
C GLU A 87 11.93 -7.15 -7.74
N ALA A 88 12.33 -5.92 -8.09
CA ALA A 88 13.12 -5.72 -9.30
C ALA A 88 14.52 -6.29 -9.08
N PHE A 89 14.87 -7.36 -9.79
CA PHE A 89 16.27 -7.73 -9.98
C PHE A 89 16.88 -6.77 -11.01
N TYR A 90 17.89 -6.01 -10.57
CA TYR A 90 18.69 -5.18 -11.45
C TYR A 90 19.51 -6.08 -12.38
N GLY A 91 18.95 -6.39 -13.54
CA GLY A 91 19.63 -7.14 -14.60
C GLY A 91 20.73 -6.33 -15.28
N ARG A 92 21.45 -6.98 -16.21
CA ARG A 92 22.57 -6.37 -16.96
C ARG A 92 22.15 -5.21 -17.89
N ASP A 93 20.87 -5.09 -18.24
CA ASP A 93 20.36 -4.04 -19.14
C ASP A 93 19.82 -2.83 -18.35
N ALA A 94 20.63 -1.77 -18.30
CA ALA A 94 20.29 -0.51 -17.65
C ALA A 94 19.03 0.16 -18.22
N ARG A 95 18.74 0.02 -19.53
CA ARG A 95 17.55 0.64 -20.13
C ARG A 95 16.28 -0.10 -19.74
N ALA A 96 16.33 -1.43 -19.65
CA ALA A 96 15.22 -2.23 -19.14
C ALA A 96 14.97 -1.91 -17.66
N ALA A 97 16.03 -1.84 -16.86
CA ALA A 97 15.95 -1.46 -15.45
C ALA A 97 15.35 -0.05 -15.26
N GLN A 98 15.76 0.93 -16.08
CA GLN A 98 15.19 2.28 -16.04
C GLN A 98 13.69 2.27 -16.32
N ARG A 99 13.23 1.59 -17.38
CA ARG A 99 11.81 1.50 -17.73
C ARG A 99 10.98 0.87 -16.61
N ILE A 100 11.48 -0.22 -16.02
CA ILE A 100 10.81 -0.87 -14.87
C ILE A 100 10.78 0.09 -13.68
N GLY A 101 11.89 0.81 -13.41
CA GLY A 101 11.96 1.82 -12.35
C GLY A 101 10.93 2.94 -12.52
N GLU A 102 10.79 3.47 -13.73
CA GLU A 102 9.80 4.51 -14.05
C GLU A 102 8.35 4.01 -13.83
N ALA A 103 8.03 2.79 -14.26
CA ALA A 103 6.73 2.17 -14.01
C ALA A 103 6.46 1.98 -12.51
N ARG A 104 7.44 1.45 -11.78
CA ARG A 104 7.34 1.28 -10.32
C ARG A 104 7.16 2.60 -9.59
N GLY A 105 7.87 3.65 -10.01
CA GLY A 105 7.71 4.98 -9.43
C GLY A 105 6.27 5.49 -9.53
N ALA A 106 5.66 5.35 -10.71
CA ALA A 106 4.26 5.71 -10.92
C ALA A 106 3.30 4.86 -10.07
N ILE A 107 3.57 3.56 -9.94
CA ILE A 107 2.77 2.65 -9.12
C ILE A 107 2.87 3.01 -7.63
N HIS A 108 4.09 3.20 -7.12
CA HIS A 108 4.31 3.58 -5.72
C HIS A 108 3.65 4.91 -5.37
N LEU A 109 3.68 5.89 -6.29
CA LEU A 109 2.96 7.15 -6.12
C LEU A 109 1.46 6.92 -5.92
N VAL A 110 0.82 6.17 -6.82
CA VAL A 110 -0.64 5.89 -6.75
C VAL A 110 -1.01 5.16 -5.46
N LEU A 111 -0.23 4.17 -5.05
CA LEU A 111 -0.50 3.41 -3.83
C LEU A 111 -0.27 4.25 -2.57
N ALA A 112 0.75 5.11 -2.57
CA ALA A 112 1.01 6.04 -1.47
C ALA A 112 -0.09 7.11 -1.34
N GLU A 113 -0.58 7.66 -2.46
CA GLU A 113 -1.74 8.59 -2.48
C GLU A 113 -2.98 7.98 -1.80
N ALA A 114 -3.17 6.67 -1.92
CA ALA A 114 -4.28 5.93 -1.32
C ALA A 114 -3.98 5.34 0.07
N GLY A 115 -2.78 5.56 0.62
CA GLY A 115 -2.37 5.00 1.92
C GLY A 115 -2.20 3.48 1.91
N VAL A 116 -2.00 2.85 0.75
CA VAL A 116 -1.87 1.40 0.60
C VAL A 116 -0.40 0.99 0.83
N PRO A 117 -0.08 0.23 1.89
CA PRO A 117 1.28 -0.24 2.15
C PRO A 117 1.69 -1.27 1.09
N VAL A 118 2.97 -1.26 0.69
CA VAL A 118 3.46 -2.06 -0.43
C VAL A 118 4.60 -2.97 0.00
N THR A 119 4.52 -4.25 -0.35
CA THR A 119 5.56 -5.25 -0.11
C THR A 119 6.11 -5.80 -1.43
N GLY A 120 7.43 -5.92 -1.52
CA GLY A 120 8.12 -6.59 -2.63
C GLY A 120 8.33 -8.08 -2.35
N TYR A 121 8.26 -8.91 -3.39
CA TYR A 121 8.61 -10.33 -3.32
C TYR A 121 9.57 -10.74 -4.43
N ALA A 122 10.66 -11.42 -4.08
CA ALA A 122 11.53 -12.06 -5.06
C ALA A 122 10.78 -13.16 -5.85
N ASN A 123 11.13 -13.32 -7.13
CA ASN A 123 10.50 -14.26 -8.07
C ASN A 123 10.39 -15.70 -7.52
N ASN A 124 11.46 -16.18 -6.89
CA ASN A 124 11.50 -17.52 -6.30
C ASN A 124 10.56 -17.67 -5.09
N VAL A 125 10.33 -16.60 -4.33
CA VAL A 125 9.37 -16.56 -3.22
C VAL A 125 7.95 -16.67 -3.75
N VAL A 126 7.62 -15.92 -4.81
CA VAL A 126 6.32 -16.01 -5.49
C VAL A 126 6.06 -17.41 -6.01
N LYS A 127 7.01 -17.99 -6.75
CA LYS A 127 6.92 -19.36 -7.26
C LYS A 127 6.72 -20.38 -6.15
N LYS A 128 7.51 -20.29 -5.07
CA LYS A 128 7.42 -21.21 -3.93
C LYS A 128 6.08 -21.08 -3.21
N ALA A 129 5.56 -19.87 -3.05
CA ALA A 129 4.28 -19.65 -2.39
C ALA A 129 3.13 -20.30 -3.19
N VAL A 130 3.09 -20.08 -4.50
CA VAL A 130 2.01 -20.58 -5.37
C VAL A 130 2.11 -22.07 -5.63
N THR A 131 3.31 -22.62 -5.84
CA THR A 131 3.50 -24.00 -6.35
C THR A 131 4.16 -24.95 -5.37
N ALA A 132 4.52 -24.49 -4.16
CA ALA A 132 5.45 -25.17 -3.24
C ALA A 132 6.88 -25.40 -3.80
N ASN A 133 7.18 -24.96 -5.04
CA ASN A 133 8.48 -25.12 -5.68
C ASN A 133 9.01 -23.79 -6.23
N GLY A 134 10.12 -23.28 -5.66
CA GLY A 134 10.74 -22.03 -6.11
C GLY A 134 11.32 -22.05 -7.53
N ARG A 135 11.45 -23.23 -8.16
CA ARG A 135 11.95 -23.42 -9.53
C ARG A 135 10.83 -23.76 -10.54
N ALA A 136 9.57 -23.62 -10.15
CA ALA A 136 8.45 -23.91 -11.04
C ALA A 136 8.47 -23.07 -12.32
N SER A 137 8.01 -23.67 -13.41
CA SER A 137 7.84 -23.01 -14.71
C SER A 137 6.67 -22.03 -14.68
N LYS A 138 6.63 -21.09 -15.63
CA LYS A 138 5.53 -20.12 -15.72
C LYS A 138 4.17 -20.81 -15.91
N ALA A 139 4.13 -21.86 -16.75
CA ALA A 139 2.93 -22.66 -16.96
C ALA A 139 2.44 -23.34 -15.67
N GLN A 140 3.36 -23.85 -14.84
CA GLN A 140 3.02 -24.45 -13.55
C GLN A 140 2.45 -23.41 -12.57
N VAL A 141 3.03 -22.20 -12.53
CA VAL A 141 2.50 -21.09 -11.73
C VAL A 141 1.08 -20.76 -12.17
N MET A 142 0.84 -20.56 -13.47
CA MET A 142 -0.49 -20.23 -14.01
C MET A 142 -1.55 -21.30 -13.69
N ALA A 143 -1.21 -22.58 -13.86
CA ALA A 143 -2.12 -23.68 -13.53
C ALA A 143 -2.47 -23.70 -12.03
N MET A 144 -1.49 -23.43 -11.17
CA MET A 144 -1.70 -23.36 -9.73
C MET A 144 -2.50 -22.12 -9.30
N VAL A 145 -2.29 -20.96 -9.93
CA VAL A 145 -3.11 -19.77 -9.70
C VAL A 145 -4.59 -20.07 -9.98
N GLN A 146 -4.89 -20.67 -11.14
CA GLN A 146 -6.26 -21.06 -11.50
C GLN A 146 -6.88 -22.00 -10.46
N ARG A 147 -6.11 -23.01 -10.03
CA ARG A 147 -6.56 -23.99 -9.02
C ARG A 147 -6.80 -23.36 -7.65
N ILE A 148 -5.87 -22.52 -7.17
CA ILE A 148 -5.94 -21.89 -5.84
C ILE A 148 -7.16 -20.98 -5.73
N LEU A 149 -7.46 -20.23 -6.80
CA LEU A 149 -8.55 -19.26 -6.85
C LEU A 149 -9.86 -19.85 -7.39
N ALA A 150 -9.87 -21.14 -7.74
CA ALA A 150 -10.99 -21.84 -8.35
C ALA A 150 -11.61 -21.07 -9.54
N LEU A 151 -10.75 -20.49 -10.40
CA LEU A 151 -11.22 -19.71 -11.54
C LEU A 151 -11.87 -20.64 -12.58
N PRO A 152 -13.06 -20.28 -13.10
CA PRO A 152 -13.78 -21.12 -14.05
C PRO A 152 -13.02 -21.26 -15.37
N ASP A 153 -12.39 -20.18 -15.81
CA ASP A 153 -11.66 -20.10 -17.07
C ASP A 153 -10.15 -19.94 -16.86
N PRO A 154 -9.32 -20.43 -17.80
CA PRO A 154 -7.89 -20.18 -17.76
C PRO A 154 -7.56 -18.68 -17.86
N VAL A 155 -6.59 -18.23 -17.07
CA VAL A 155 -6.04 -16.87 -17.20
C VAL A 155 -5.11 -16.84 -18.41
N THR A 156 -5.54 -16.19 -19.49
CA THR A 156 -4.79 -16.15 -20.77
C THR A 156 -3.76 -15.03 -20.83
N ALA A 157 -3.99 -13.92 -20.11
CA ALA A 157 -3.07 -12.80 -20.05
C ALA A 157 -1.96 -13.05 -19.03
N SER A 158 -0.72 -13.14 -19.51
CA SER A 158 0.45 -13.42 -18.67
C SER A 158 0.62 -12.42 -17.52
N ASP A 159 0.50 -11.11 -17.80
CA ASP A 159 0.71 -10.06 -16.78
C ASP A 159 -0.35 -10.14 -15.67
N ALA A 160 -1.59 -10.52 -16.01
CA ALA A 160 -2.65 -10.72 -15.02
C ALA A 160 -2.39 -11.97 -14.15
N ALA A 161 -1.87 -13.04 -14.75
CA ALA A 161 -1.49 -14.24 -13.99
C ALA A 161 -0.34 -13.97 -13.01
N ASP A 162 0.66 -13.19 -13.42
CA ASP A 162 1.78 -12.78 -12.57
C ASP A 162 1.29 -11.88 -11.41
N ALA A 163 0.36 -10.97 -11.68
CA ALA A 163 -0.29 -10.15 -10.65
C ALA A 163 -1.12 -11.00 -9.64
N LEU A 164 -1.88 -11.99 -10.11
CA LEU A 164 -2.62 -12.92 -9.24
C LEU A 164 -1.65 -13.72 -8.35
N ALA A 165 -0.54 -14.21 -8.92
CA ALA A 165 0.48 -14.94 -8.17
C ALA A 165 1.11 -14.08 -7.06
N LEU A 166 1.35 -12.80 -7.31
CA LEU A 166 1.85 -11.85 -6.31
C LEU A 166 0.87 -11.63 -5.15
N ALA A 167 -0.42 -11.44 -5.45
CA ALA A 167 -1.44 -11.28 -4.43
C ALA A 167 -1.60 -12.53 -3.55
N ILE A 168 -1.59 -13.72 -4.18
CA ILE A 168 -1.59 -15.01 -3.47
C ILE A 168 -0.34 -15.13 -2.57
N CYS A 169 0.83 -14.80 -3.11
CA CYS A 169 2.08 -14.86 -2.37
C CYS A 169 2.01 -14.03 -1.09
N HIS A 170 1.53 -12.79 -1.18
CA HIS A 170 1.39 -11.88 -0.04
C HIS A 170 0.50 -12.47 1.06
N LEU A 171 -0.70 -12.95 0.69
CA LEU A 171 -1.64 -13.56 1.63
C LEU A 171 -1.07 -14.82 2.29
N GLN A 172 -0.35 -15.65 1.54
CA GLN A 172 0.31 -16.84 2.08
C GLN A 172 1.47 -16.50 3.01
N GLN A 173 2.29 -15.48 2.69
CA GLN A 173 3.33 -15.01 3.60
C GLN A 173 2.73 -14.46 4.90
N GLY A 174 1.61 -13.74 4.82
CA GLY A 174 0.84 -13.29 5.98
C GLY A 174 0.41 -14.45 6.89
N ARG A 175 -0.09 -15.54 6.31
CA ARG A 175 -0.51 -16.74 7.06
C ARG A 175 0.65 -17.40 7.79
N VAL A 176 1.81 -17.53 7.14
CA VAL A 176 3.01 -18.12 7.74
C VAL A 176 3.51 -17.28 8.92
N VAL A 177 3.53 -15.94 8.77
CA VAL A 177 3.92 -15.04 9.85
C VAL A 177 2.95 -15.13 11.03
N ALA A 178 1.63 -15.18 10.77
CA ALA A 178 0.64 -15.33 11.82
C ALA A 178 0.77 -16.67 12.57
N GLN A 179 1.00 -17.77 11.86
CA GLN A 179 1.22 -19.10 12.47
C GLN A 179 2.49 -19.13 13.33
N ARG A 180 3.60 -18.56 12.84
CA ARG A 180 4.87 -18.48 13.59
C ARG A 180 4.82 -17.50 14.76
N GLY A 181 4.00 -16.46 14.66
CA GLY A 181 3.75 -15.50 15.76
C GLY A 181 3.05 -16.12 16.96
N VAL A 182 2.37 -17.27 16.79
CA VAL A 182 1.82 -18.07 17.89
C VAL A 182 2.91 -18.92 18.56
N GLU A 183 3.97 -19.31 17.84
CA GLU A 183 5.02 -20.20 18.33
C GLU A 183 6.21 -19.48 18.99
N HIS A 184 6.40 -18.16 18.80
CA HIS A 184 7.64 -17.47 19.20
C HIS A 184 7.45 -16.24 20.14
N LEU A 185 6.62 -16.36 21.18
CA LEU A 185 6.61 -15.37 22.27
C LEU A 185 7.84 -15.53 23.20
N GLY A 186 9.03 -15.19 22.67
CA GLY A 186 10.27 -14.95 23.42
C GLY A 186 10.86 -13.57 23.06
N PRO A 187 11.60 -12.88 23.96
CA PRO A 187 11.84 -11.44 23.84
C PRO A 187 13.18 -11.09 23.17
N SER A 188 13.15 -10.52 21.97
CA SER A 188 14.17 -9.61 21.39
C SER A 188 13.74 -9.28 19.96
N GLY A 189 13.54 -8.04 19.50
CA GLY A 189 14.24 -6.79 19.78
C GLY A 189 15.10 -6.43 18.57
N MET A 190 14.50 -5.92 17.49
CA MET A 190 15.25 -5.47 16.30
C MET A 190 14.57 -4.29 15.57
N SER A 191 15.33 -3.18 15.46
CA SER A 191 14.99 -1.92 14.79
C SER A 191 15.21 -2.00 13.28
N PRO A 192 14.44 -1.27 12.44
CA PRO A 192 14.69 -1.19 11.00
C PRO A 192 15.76 -0.12 10.65
N PRO A 193 16.59 -0.33 9.62
CA PRO A 193 17.57 0.66 9.16
C PRO A 193 17.00 1.59 8.07
N GLY A 194 17.57 2.79 7.94
CA GLY A 194 17.80 3.34 6.58
C GLY A 194 17.28 4.74 6.22
N VAL A 195 16.93 5.62 7.14
CA VAL A 195 16.73 7.05 6.81
C VAL A 195 17.63 7.90 7.71
N SER A 196 18.47 8.75 7.11
CA SER A 196 19.29 9.69 7.87
C SER A 196 18.37 10.54 8.77
N PRO A 197 18.67 10.71 10.08
CA PRO A 197 17.78 11.38 11.04
C PRO A 197 17.30 12.76 10.57
N ARG A 198 18.13 13.45 9.77
CA ARG A 198 17.84 14.77 9.21
C ARG A 198 16.71 14.76 8.17
N ILE A 199 16.58 13.67 7.40
CA ILE A 199 15.53 13.54 6.37
C ILE A 199 14.20 13.17 7.04
N ALA A 200 14.23 12.29 8.04
CA ALA A 200 13.05 11.95 8.84
C ALA A 200 12.49 13.19 9.55
N GLU A 201 13.35 14.04 10.11
CA GLU A 201 12.95 15.28 10.78
C GLU A 201 12.40 16.33 9.81
N ALA A 202 12.98 16.47 8.62
CA ALA A 202 12.48 17.37 7.59
C ALA A 202 11.07 16.97 7.10
N LEU A 203 10.84 15.67 6.87
CA LEU A 203 9.54 15.15 6.44
C LEU A 203 8.46 15.29 7.51
N ALA A 204 8.80 15.09 8.79
CA ALA A 204 7.88 15.29 9.91
C ALA A 204 7.45 16.77 10.04
N ARG A 205 8.37 17.71 9.80
CA ARG A 205 8.08 19.16 9.81
C ARG A 205 7.22 19.60 8.63
N GLU A 206 7.33 18.93 7.48
CA GLU A 206 6.49 19.19 6.30
C GLU A 206 5.05 18.70 6.54
N ALA A 207 4.89 17.46 7.03
CA ALA A 207 3.59 16.87 7.34
C ALA A 207 2.81 17.67 8.39
N ALA A 208 3.51 18.22 9.41
CA ALA A 208 2.90 19.08 10.42
C ALA A 208 2.42 20.43 9.87
N ARG A 209 3.05 20.96 8.81
CA ARG A 209 2.62 22.21 8.15
C ARG A 209 1.38 22.00 7.28
N SER A 210 1.32 20.88 6.57
CA SER A 210 0.18 20.52 5.73
C SER A 210 -1.10 20.24 6.54
N ALA A 211 -0.96 19.85 7.81
CA ALA A 211 -2.08 19.64 8.74
C ALA A 211 -2.58 20.93 9.42
N GLY A 212 -1.92 22.08 9.22
CA GLY A 212 -2.14 23.31 9.98
C GLY A 212 -2.45 24.54 9.13
N VAL A 213 -3.50 24.52 8.29
CA VAL A 213 -4.07 25.74 7.72
C VAL A 213 -5.52 25.89 8.17
N GLY A 214 -5.68 26.60 9.27
CA GLY A 214 -6.95 27.03 9.83
C GLY A 214 -6.68 28.04 10.94
N LYS A 215 -6.07 29.19 10.62
CA LYS A 215 -5.87 30.25 11.61
C LYS A 215 -7.23 30.96 11.83
N PRO A 216 -7.76 31.05 13.06
CA PRO A 216 -8.97 31.85 13.30
C PRO A 216 -8.64 33.34 13.15
N ARG A 217 -9.58 34.11 12.59
CA ARG A 217 -9.49 35.58 12.51
C ARG A 217 -9.49 36.17 13.93
N PRO A 218 -8.64 37.16 14.25
CA PRO A 218 -8.68 37.84 15.54
C PRO A 218 -9.92 38.73 15.61
N GLY A 219 -10.70 38.55 16.68
CA GLY A 219 -11.87 39.36 16.99
C GLY A 219 -11.51 40.81 17.35
N GLN A 220 -12.34 41.74 16.87
CA GLN A 220 -12.42 43.08 17.44
C GLN A 220 -13.18 43.02 18.77
N GLY A 221 -12.61 43.67 19.78
CA GLY A 221 -12.98 43.55 21.18
C GLY A 221 -14.22 44.34 21.60
N GLY A 222 -15.06 43.70 22.41
CA GLY A 222 -15.97 44.37 23.35
C GLY A 222 -15.40 44.23 24.75
N GLY A 223 -14.84 45.31 25.30
CA GLY A 223 -14.36 45.36 26.68
C GLY A 223 -15.51 45.49 27.69
N PRO A 224 -15.45 44.87 28.88
CA PRO A 224 -16.39 45.14 29.95
C PRO A 224 -15.80 46.13 30.97
N GLY A 225 -16.63 47.04 31.46
CA GLY A 225 -16.46 47.58 32.82
C GLY A 225 -16.65 49.07 32.99
N ARG A 226 -17.78 49.45 33.62
CA ARG A 226 -17.85 50.04 34.97
C ARG A 226 -19.04 51.00 35.07
N THR A 227 -20.14 50.52 35.66
CA THR A 227 -21.21 51.34 36.20
C THR A 227 -20.84 51.76 37.63
N GLN A 228 -20.72 53.06 37.88
CA GLN A 228 -20.75 53.64 39.23
C GLN A 228 -22.19 54.09 39.57
N PRO A 229 -22.58 54.11 40.86
CA PRO A 229 -23.95 54.40 41.28
C PRO A 229 -24.20 55.91 41.39
N ARG A 230 -25.41 56.35 41.02
CA ARG A 230 -25.91 57.72 41.24
C ARG A 230 -26.51 57.86 42.66
N PRO A 231 -26.29 58.97 43.38
CA PRO A 231 -27.11 59.30 44.54
C PRO A 231 -28.41 60.00 44.10
N GLY A 232 -29.50 59.74 44.84
CA GLY A 232 -30.83 60.30 44.64
C GLY A 232 -30.97 61.78 45.06
N PRO A 233 -32.17 62.37 44.90
CA PRO A 233 -32.37 63.81 44.79
C PRO A 233 -32.77 64.49 46.11
N ARG A 234 -32.37 65.76 46.30
CA ARG A 234 -32.98 66.78 47.19
C ARG A 234 -32.63 68.16 46.63
N SER A 235 -33.55 68.85 45.96
CA SER A 235 -34.53 69.83 46.48
C SER A 235 -33.90 71.16 46.91
N GLY A 236 -34.16 72.20 46.12
CA GLY A 236 -33.83 73.61 46.34
C GLY A 236 -34.19 74.41 45.09
#